data_AF-A0A954ML11-F1
#
_entry.id   AF-A0A954ML11-F1
#
_cell.length_a   1.000
_cell.length_b   1.000
_cell.length_c   1.000
_cell.angle_alpha   90.00
_cell.angle_beta   90.00
_cell.angle_gamma   90.00
#
_symmetry.space_group_name_H-M   'P 1'
#
loop_
_entity.id
_entity.type
_entity.pdbx_description
1 polymer ?
#
loop_
_entity_poly.entity_id
_entity_poly.type
_entity_poly.pdbx_seq_one_letter_code
_entity_poly.pdbx_strand_id
1 'polypeptide(L)'
;MSNLTVRLTSQNPILVPGAEMEVDLEWDLDHPAENLELRLVWNTSGKGDQDMKVAKTYHLASPGRTGSQRMSIVLPWGPYSFSGRLISLGWAFELVSLPDEESVREPFVLAPHGHEVLLTPSGVAEGTV
;
A
#
# COMPACT_ATOMS: atom_id res chain seq x y z
N MET A 1 -0.98 -24.88 2.10
CA MET A 1 -0.56 -23.56 2.59
C MET A 1 -0.88 -22.58 1.49
N SER A 2 -1.78 -21.66 1.76
CA SER A 2 -2.14 -20.62 0.80
C SER A 2 -0.96 -19.72 0.45
N ASN A 3 -1.00 -19.18 -0.76
CA ASN A 3 -0.06 -18.20 -1.28
C ASN A 3 -0.84 -17.07 -1.94
N LEU A 4 -0.62 -15.86 -1.46
CA LEU A 4 -1.15 -14.62 -2.01
C LEU A 4 0.02 -13.78 -2.50
N THR A 5 -0.10 -13.20 -3.68
CA THR A 5 0.93 -12.32 -4.24
C THR A 5 0.29 -11.08 -4.84
N VAL A 6 0.88 -9.93 -4.54
CA VAL A 6 0.65 -8.66 -5.23
C VAL A 6 1.98 -8.26 -5.86
N ARG A 7 1.98 -7.96 -7.15
CA ARG A 7 3.16 -7.48 -7.87
C ARG A 7 2.91 -6.10 -8.43
N LEU A 8 3.85 -5.21 -8.14
CA LEU A 8 3.97 -3.90 -8.77
C LEU A 8 5.13 -3.92 -9.78
N THR A 9 5.30 -2.84 -10.54
CA THR A 9 6.33 -2.73 -11.60
C THR A 9 7.76 -2.95 -11.07
N SER A 10 8.02 -2.61 -9.82
CA SER A 10 9.28 -2.88 -9.12
C SER A 10 8.99 -3.05 -7.62
N GLN A 11 9.99 -3.47 -6.85
CA GLN A 11 9.87 -3.46 -5.38
C GLN A 11 9.81 -2.03 -4.86
N ASN A 12 8.85 -1.74 -3.98
CA ASN A 12 8.63 -0.44 -3.35
C ASN A 12 8.73 0.75 -4.34
N PRO A 13 7.91 0.76 -5.40
CA PRO A 13 8.00 1.78 -6.44
C PRO A 13 7.58 3.15 -5.88
N ILE A 14 8.11 4.21 -6.49
CA ILE A 14 7.59 5.56 -6.25
C ILE A 14 6.54 5.87 -7.30
N LEU A 15 5.34 6.18 -6.83
CA LEU A 15 4.16 6.34 -7.66
C LEU A 15 3.58 7.75 -7.50
N VAL A 16 3.07 8.28 -8.61
CA VAL A 16 2.58 9.64 -8.68
C VAL A 16 1.07 9.67 -8.34
N PRO A 17 0.63 10.53 -7.41
CA PRO A 17 -0.78 10.76 -7.11
C PRO A 17 -1.61 11.03 -8.38
N GLY A 18 -2.79 10.42 -8.45
CA GLY A 18 -3.70 10.56 -9.59
C GLY A 18 -3.28 9.79 -10.85
N ALA A 19 -2.09 9.17 -10.89
CA ALA A 19 -1.70 8.32 -12.00
C ALA A 19 -2.47 6.99 -11.98
N GLU A 20 -2.64 6.41 -13.17
CA GLU A 20 -3.12 5.05 -13.34
C GLU A 20 -1.93 4.07 -13.32
N MET A 21 -2.10 2.94 -12.65
CA MET A 21 -1.08 1.90 -12.57
C MET A 21 -1.69 0.50 -12.70
N GLU A 22 -0.88 -0.43 -13.20
CA GLU A 22 -1.24 -1.85 -13.23
C GLU A 22 -0.76 -2.55 -11.95
N VAL A 23 -1.65 -3.36 -11.38
CA VAL A 23 -1.39 -4.23 -10.23
C VAL A 23 -1.70 -5.65 -10.64
N ASP A 24 -0.72 -6.54 -10.51
CA ASP A 24 -0.88 -7.97 -10.79
C ASP A 24 -1.14 -8.72 -9.49
N LEU A 25 -2.23 -9.48 -9.46
CA LEU A 25 -2.64 -10.34 -8.35
C LEU A 25 -2.48 -11.79 -8.76
N GLU A 26 -1.93 -12.62 -7.87
CA GLU A 26 -1.88 -14.08 -8.03
C GLU A 26 -2.28 -14.73 -6.70
N TRP A 27 -3.05 -15.81 -6.77
CA TRP A 27 -3.47 -16.57 -5.59
C TRP A 27 -3.48 -18.08 -5.85
N ASP A 28 -3.09 -18.83 -4.82
CA ASP A 28 -3.24 -20.27 -4.71
C ASP A 28 -3.62 -20.58 -3.25
N LEU A 29 -4.90 -20.84 -3.01
CA LEU A 29 -5.48 -20.96 -1.67
C LEU A 29 -5.70 -22.43 -1.28
N ASP A 30 -5.72 -22.72 0.01
CA ASP A 30 -6.06 -24.07 0.48
C ASP A 30 -7.53 -24.44 0.18
N HIS A 31 -8.43 -23.47 0.27
CA HIS A 31 -9.85 -23.59 -0.10
C HIS A 31 -10.26 -22.44 -1.02
N PRO A 32 -11.32 -22.60 -1.85
CA PRO A 32 -11.85 -21.50 -2.63
C PRO A 32 -12.26 -20.33 -1.72
N ALA A 33 -11.74 -19.14 -1.98
CA ALA A 33 -12.22 -17.93 -1.31
C ALA A 33 -13.62 -17.57 -1.79
N GLU A 34 -14.43 -17.02 -0.89
CA GLU A 34 -15.71 -16.42 -1.23
C GLU A 34 -15.49 -15.09 -1.95
N ASN A 35 -14.49 -14.33 -1.48
CA ASN A 35 -14.10 -13.04 -2.02
C ASN A 35 -12.59 -12.82 -1.85
N LEU A 36 -11.98 -12.17 -2.82
CA LEU A 36 -10.67 -11.55 -2.66
C LEU A 36 -10.85 -10.04 -2.66
N GLU A 37 -10.18 -9.36 -1.73
CA GLU A 37 -10.19 -7.91 -1.66
C GLU A 37 -8.78 -7.36 -1.88
N LEU A 38 -8.62 -6.56 -2.93
CA LEU A 38 -7.47 -5.68 -3.06
C LEU A 38 -7.81 -4.36 -2.36
N ARG A 39 -7.17 -4.11 -1.23
CA ARG A 39 -7.33 -2.90 -0.43
C ARG A 39 -6.14 -1.99 -0.65
N LEU A 40 -6.42 -0.72 -0.91
CA LEU A 40 -5.43 0.32 -0.87
C LEU A 40 -5.42 0.92 0.53
N VAL A 41 -4.32 0.71 1.27
CA VAL A 41 -4.22 1.08 2.67
C VAL A 41 -3.06 2.04 2.91
N TRP A 42 -3.23 2.91 3.90
CA TRP A 42 -2.11 3.65 4.47
C TRP A 42 -2.10 3.50 5.98
N ASN A 43 -0.92 3.62 6.56
CA ASN A 43 -0.76 3.71 7.98
C ASN A 43 0.30 4.73 8.36
N THR A 44 0.11 5.36 9.52
CA THR A 44 1.20 6.07 10.18
C THR A 44 2.01 5.10 11.04
N SER A 45 3.25 5.44 11.35
CA SER A 45 4.07 4.73 12.35
C SER A 45 5.00 5.73 13.02
N GLY A 46 5.43 5.48 14.26
CA GLY A 46 6.30 6.41 14.99
C GLY A 46 6.05 6.43 16.48
N LYS A 47 6.37 7.56 17.13
CA LYS A 47 6.23 7.75 18.58
C LYS A 47 4.81 8.09 19.05
N GLY A 48 3.88 8.32 18.12
CA GLY A 48 2.47 8.62 18.41
C GLY A 48 1.56 7.41 18.16
N ASP A 49 0.25 7.68 18.09
CA ASP A 49 -0.75 6.66 17.77
C ASP A 49 -0.61 6.19 16.32
N GLN A 50 -0.78 4.88 16.12
CA GLN A 50 -0.77 4.25 14.81
C GLN A 50 -2.16 4.37 14.19
N ASP A 51 -2.28 5.21 13.16
CA ASP A 51 -3.48 5.26 12.33
C ASP A 51 -3.33 4.23 11.21
N MET A 52 -4.38 3.46 10.95
CA MET A 52 -4.50 2.61 9.77
C MET A 52 -5.84 2.90 9.09
N LYS A 53 -5.81 3.13 7.78
CA LYS A 53 -7.02 3.42 7.02
C LYS A 53 -7.01 2.70 5.69
N VAL A 54 -8.16 2.12 5.35
CA VAL A 54 -8.47 1.66 4.00
C VAL A 54 -8.95 2.88 3.20
N ALA A 55 -8.17 3.29 2.20
CA ALA A 55 -8.53 4.37 1.31
C ALA A 55 -9.50 3.92 0.21
N LYS A 56 -9.35 2.67 -0.25
CA LYS A 56 -10.22 2.08 -1.27
C LYS A 56 -10.18 0.55 -1.20
N THR A 57 -11.28 -0.10 -1.58
CA THR A 57 -11.38 -1.55 -1.69
C THR A 57 -11.88 -1.92 -3.08
N TYR A 58 -11.25 -2.94 -3.67
CA TYR A 58 -11.66 -3.57 -4.92
C TYR A 58 -11.98 -5.02 -4.64
N HIS A 59 -13.19 -5.48 -5.01
CA HIS A 59 -13.66 -6.83 -4.73
C HIS A 59 -13.54 -7.71 -5.98
N LEU A 60 -13.05 -8.93 -5.79
CA LEU A 60 -13.01 -9.99 -6.78
C LEU A 60 -13.93 -11.11 -6.27
N ALA A 61 -15.19 -11.08 -6.72
CA ALA A 61 -16.21 -12.03 -6.28
C ALA A 61 -15.96 -13.43 -6.86
N SER A 62 -16.09 -14.46 -6.02
CA SER A 62 -15.93 -15.86 -6.41
C SER A 62 -14.63 -16.15 -7.20
N PRO A 63 -13.44 -15.78 -6.67
CA PRO A 63 -12.16 -15.90 -7.36
C PRO A 63 -11.70 -17.37 -7.52
N GLY A 64 -12.43 -18.32 -6.93
CA GLY A 64 -12.06 -19.72 -6.90
C GLY A 64 -10.86 -19.98 -5.98
N ARG A 65 -10.24 -21.15 -6.13
CA ARG A 65 -9.08 -21.54 -5.32
C ARG A 65 -7.77 -20.94 -5.83
N THR A 66 -7.61 -20.87 -7.14
CA THR A 66 -6.36 -20.48 -7.79
C THR A 66 -6.67 -19.52 -8.93
N GLY A 67 -5.85 -18.50 -9.13
CA GLY A 67 -6.02 -17.61 -10.25
C GLY A 67 -5.02 -16.47 -10.29
N SER A 68 -5.19 -15.63 -11.30
CA SER A 68 -4.46 -14.37 -11.43
C SER A 68 -5.38 -13.32 -12.04
N GLN A 69 -5.16 -12.06 -11.67
CA GLN A 69 -5.91 -10.95 -12.22
C GLN A 69 -5.03 -9.70 -12.26
N ARG A 70 -5.00 -9.06 -13.44
CA ARG A 70 -4.42 -7.73 -13.62
C ARG A 70 -5.50 -6.67 -13.45
N MET A 71 -5.19 -5.63 -12.68
CA MET A 71 -6.11 -4.52 -12.42
C MET A 71 -5.45 -3.18 -12.71
N SER A 72 -6.20 -2.28 -13.35
CA SER A 72 -5.81 -0.88 -13.52
C SER A 72 -6.40 -0.02 -12.41
N ILE A 73 -5.55 0.69 -11.69
CA ILE A 73 -5.89 1.39 -10.44
C ILE A 73 -5.46 2.85 -10.56
N VAL A 74 -6.40 3.77 -10.35
CA VAL A 74 -6.10 5.20 -10.18
C VAL A 74 -5.67 5.46 -8.74
N LEU A 75 -4.46 5.98 -8.57
CA LEU A 75 -3.88 6.29 -7.27
C LEU A 75 -4.55 7.52 -6.64
N PRO A 76 -4.73 7.53 -5.30
CA PRO A 76 -5.33 8.65 -4.61
C PRO A 76 -4.41 9.88 -4.68
N TRP A 77 -5.02 11.05 -4.52
CA TRP A 77 -4.27 12.32 -4.43
C TRP A 77 -3.52 12.50 -3.11
N GLY A 78 -3.78 11.66 -2.11
CA GLY A 78 -3.06 11.70 -0.84
C GLY A 78 -3.74 10.88 0.26
N PRO A 79 -3.18 10.92 1.49
CA PRO A 79 -1.96 11.64 1.89
C PRO A 79 -0.67 11.14 1.20
N TYR A 80 0.38 11.97 1.13
CA TYR A 80 1.67 11.54 0.56
C TYR A 80 2.47 10.70 1.56
N SER A 81 3.26 9.77 1.03
CA SER A 81 4.28 9.07 1.79
C SER A 81 5.34 10.04 2.28
N PHE A 82 5.73 9.87 3.54
CA PHE A 82 6.85 10.57 4.13
C PHE A 82 7.51 9.71 5.19
N SER A 83 8.80 9.93 5.38
CA SER A 83 9.59 9.30 6.43
C SER A 83 10.23 10.37 7.29
N GLY A 84 10.00 10.26 8.60
CA GLY A 84 10.51 11.20 9.59
C GLY A 84 10.93 10.48 10.87
N ARG A 85 11.73 11.15 11.70
CA ARG A 85 12.21 10.57 12.98
C ARG A 85 11.09 10.29 13.98
N LEU A 86 10.01 11.07 13.92
CA LEU A 86 8.91 11.00 14.88
C LEU A 86 7.69 10.28 14.32
N ILE A 87 7.44 10.42 13.03
CA ILE A 87 6.30 9.86 12.33
C ILE A 87 6.68 9.58 10.87
N SER A 88 6.17 8.47 10.34
CA SER A 88 6.19 8.10 8.93
C SER A 88 4.77 7.76 8.47
N LEU A 89 4.50 7.91 7.18
CA LEU A 89 3.28 7.43 6.54
C LEU A 89 3.65 6.53 5.36
N GLY A 90 3.21 5.28 5.42
CA GLY A 90 3.42 4.28 4.38
C GLY A 90 2.12 3.92 3.67
N TRP A 91 2.23 3.59 2.38
CA TRP A 91 1.14 3.02 1.59
C TRP A 91 1.44 1.57 1.23
N ALA A 92 0.39 0.78 1.08
CA ALA A 92 0.48 -0.57 0.53
C ALA A 92 -0.79 -0.95 -0.22
N PHE A 93 -0.61 -1.86 -1.18
CA PHE A 93 -1.70 -2.72 -1.64
C PHE A 93 -1.74 -3.96 -0.75
N GLU A 94 -2.90 -4.22 -0.15
CA GLU A 94 -3.15 -5.39 0.68
C GLU A 94 -4.14 -6.28 -0.04
N LEU A 95 -3.75 -7.50 -0.39
CA LEU A 95 -4.66 -8.52 -0.92
C LEU A 95 -5.10 -9.42 0.23
N VAL A 96 -6.41 -9.53 0.44
CA VAL A 96 -7.04 -10.28 1.54
C VAL A 96 -7.95 -11.37 0.99
N SER A 97 -7.82 -12.60 1.46
CA SER A 97 -8.78 -13.68 1.21
C SER A 97 -9.85 -13.73 2.29
N LEU A 98 -11.11 -13.90 1.88
CA LEU A 98 -12.24 -14.06 2.79
C LEU A 98 -12.90 -15.42 2.57
N PRO A 99 -13.33 -16.11 3.64
CA PRO A 99 -13.37 -15.64 5.03
C PRO A 99 -12.10 -15.93 5.86
N ASP A 100 -11.08 -16.58 5.29
CA ASP A 100 -9.91 -17.05 6.04
C ASP A 100 -9.01 -15.91 6.58
N GLU A 101 -9.22 -14.67 6.10
CA GLU A 101 -8.52 -13.44 6.49
C GLU A 101 -6.99 -13.48 6.30
N GLU A 102 -6.49 -14.40 5.46
CA GLU A 102 -5.09 -14.39 5.05
C GLU A 102 -4.83 -13.17 4.17
N SER A 103 -3.65 -12.56 4.34
CA SER A 103 -3.31 -11.36 3.57
C SER A 103 -1.83 -11.24 3.27
N VAL A 104 -1.53 -10.53 2.18
CA VAL A 104 -0.19 -10.09 1.81
C VAL A 104 -0.22 -8.59 1.51
N ARG A 105 0.88 -7.89 1.83
CA ARG A 105 1.05 -6.46 1.55
C ARG A 105 2.22 -6.24 0.62
N GLU A 106 2.00 -5.44 -0.41
CA GLU A 106 3.05 -4.93 -1.29
C GLU A 106 3.15 -3.41 -1.12
N PRO A 107 4.22 -2.91 -0.47
CA PRO A 107 4.38 -1.50 -0.14
C PRO A 107 4.77 -0.67 -1.37
N PHE A 108 4.44 0.62 -1.32
CA PHE A 108 4.92 1.61 -2.29
C PHE A 108 5.00 3.01 -1.66
N VAL A 109 5.66 3.94 -2.37
CA VAL A 109 5.77 5.35 -1.97
C VAL A 109 4.83 6.18 -2.85
N LEU A 110 3.88 6.90 -2.25
CA LEU A 110 3.02 7.85 -2.96
C LEU A 110 3.59 9.26 -2.85
N ALA A 111 4.06 9.84 -3.96
CA ALA A 111 4.68 11.17 -3.94
C ALA A 111 4.45 12.01 -5.21
N PRO A 112 4.14 13.31 -5.08
CA PRO A 112 3.77 14.20 -6.20
C PRO A 112 4.89 14.46 -7.21
N HIS A 113 6.15 14.19 -6.84
CA HIS A 113 7.34 14.50 -7.67
C HIS A 113 8.27 13.30 -7.87
N GLY A 114 7.79 12.07 -7.67
CA GLY A 114 8.62 10.89 -7.85
C GLY A 114 9.71 10.69 -6.79
N HIS A 115 9.66 11.44 -5.68
CA HIS A 115 10.55 11.29 -4.52
C HIS A 115 9.76 11.41 -3.23
N GLU A 116 10.04 10.55 -2.24
CA GLU A 116 9.44 10.62 -0.91
C GLU A 116 9.71 11.99 -0.25
N VAL A 117 8.72 12.50 0.49
CA VAL A 117 8.91 13.72 1.30
C VAL A 117 9.69 13.34 2.56
N LEU A 118 10.96 13.75 2.63
CA LEU A 118 11.77 13.59 3.85
C LEU A 118 11.49 14.74 4.81
N LEU A 119 11.01 14.42 6.02
CA LEU A 119 10.81 15.42 7.07
C LEU A 119 12.13 15.65 7.81
N THR A 120 12.85 16.71 7.48
CA THR A 120 14.01 17.16 8.25
C THR A 120 13.55 17.95 9.49
N PRO A 121 14.14 17.72 10.67
CA PRO A 121 13.85 18.54 11.84
C PRO A 121 14.31 19.97 11.58
N SER A 122 13.38 20.92 11.66
CA SER A 122 13.69 22.35 11.54
C SER A 122 14.27 22.87 12.86
N GLY A 123 15.53 23.33 12.81
CA GLY A 123 16.07 24.34 13.73
C GLY A 123 17.14 23.91 14.76
N VAL A 124 18.41 24.24 14.47
CA VAL A 124 19.15 25.25 15.26
C VAL A 124 19.89 26.12 14.24
N ALA A 125 19.47 27.38 14.11
CA ALA A 125 20.25 28.39 13.40
C ALA A 125 21.50 28.69 14.25
N GLU A 126 22.67 28.64 13.63
CA GLU A 126 23.93 29.06 14.23
C GLU A 126 23.81 30.53 14.66
N GLY A 127 23.79 30.75 15.98
CA GLY A 127 23.99 32.07 16.57
C GLY A 127 25.48 32.31 16.73
N THR A 128 26.09 33.01 15.78
CA THR A 128 27.38 33.68 15.96
C THR A 128 27.13 35.08 16.53
N VAL A 129 27.55 35.34 17.76
CA VAL A 129 28.20 36.60 18.20
C VAL A 129 29.25 36.24 19.24
#